data_AF-A0A4Y2GQV8-F1
#
_entry.id   AF-A0A4Y2GQV8-F1
#
_cell.length_a   1.000
_cell.length_b   1.000
_cell.length_c   1.000
_cell.angle_alpha   90.00
_cell.angle_beta   90.00
_cell.angle_gamma   90.00
#
_symmetry.space_group_name_H-M   'P 1'
#
loop_
_entity.id
_entity.type
_entity.pdbx_description
1 polymer ?
#
loop_
_entity_poly.entity_id
_entity_poly.type
_entity_poly.pdbx_seq_one_letter_code
_entity_poly.pdbx_strand_id
1 'polypeptide(L)'
;MHQARWTARAIYSLKLSLFSSQLKLNIKDKEALLDVCLFIVKIYVKPWLQCILAVKARYKDLCFLKSLKAYEKVNESISKAALQKFSQQFWYFTDEIAVFALFDDDVEEETKLNWWQIYIEKFSRPMRNDTFHRRKNFVVHCMVNLIH
;
A
#
# COMPACT_ATOMS: atom_id res chain seq x y z
N MET A 1 -9.91 11.72 7.77
CA MET A 1 -9.05 12.86 8.20
C MET A 1 -7.62 12.43 8.63
N HIS A 2 -7.03 11.39 8.03
CA HIS A 2 -5.73 10.82 8.47
C HIS A 2 -4.55 10.98 7.48
N GLN A 3 -4.82 11.09 6.17
CA GLN A 3 -3.77 11.24 5.14
C GLN A 3 -2.90 12.48 5.36
N ALA A 4 -3.52 13.63 5.66
CA ALA A 4 -2.82 14.90 5.88
C ALA A 4 -1.80 14.87 7.03
N ARG A 5 -2.05 14.07 8.08
CA ARG A 5 -1.16 14.01 9.26
C ARG A 5 0.13 13.25 8.96
N TRP A 6 0.08 12.22 8.11
CA TRP A 6 1.28 11.47 7.74
C TRP A 6 2.12 12.27 6.73
N THR A 7 1.47 12.89 5.74
CA THR A 7 2.14 13.77 4.77
C THR A 7 2.89 14.92 5.44
N ALA A 8 2.27 15.58 6.43
CA ALA A 8 2.93 16.65 7.18
C ALA A 8 4.20 16.16 7.90
N ARG A 9 4.17 14.95 8.46
CA ARG A 9 5.34 14.33 9.11
C ARG A 9 6.43 13.98 8.10
N ALA A 10 6.06 13.48 6.92
CA ALA A 10 7.01 13.17 5.86
C ALA A 10 7.76 14.42 5.37
N ILE A 11 7.02 15.52 5.11
CA ILE A 11 7.61 16.81 4.73
C ILE A 11 8.51 17.33 5.86
N TYR A 12 8.06 17.21 7.11
CA TYR A 12 8.85 17.61 8.26
C TYR A 12 10.17 16.83 8.36
N SER A 13 10.15 15.51 8.19
CA SER A 13 11.37 14.68 8.19
C SER A 13 12.34 15.08 7.09
N LEU A 14 11.86 15.32 5.87
CA LEU A 14 12.70 15.80 4.77
C LEU A 14 13.33 17.16 5.10
N LYS A 15 12.54 18.09 5.61
CA LYS A 15 13.04 19.40 6.04
C LYS A 15 14.09 19.26 7.16
N LEU A 16 13.83 18.42 8.15
CA LEU A 16 14.74 18.16 9.26
C LEU A 16 16.09 17.61 8.75
N SER A 17 16.07 16.75 7.73
CA SER A 17 17.27 16.20 7.11
C SER A 17 18.07 17.28 6.36
N LEU A 18 17.40 18.14 5.59
CA LEU A 18 18.02 19.25 4.86
C LEU A 18 18.69 20.27 5.79
N PHE A 19 18.07 20.55 6.94
CA PHE A 19 18.62 21.47 7.95
C PHE A 19 19.43 20.75 9.04
N SER A 20 19.81 19.49 8.83
CA SER A 20 20.50 18.66 9.85
C SER A 20 21.86 19.21 10.29
N SER A 21 22.50 20.07 9.48
CA SER A 21 23.72 20.78 9.84
C SER A 21 23.50 21.91 10.86
N GLN A 22 22.30 22.51 10.87
CA GLN A 22 21.91 23.58 11.79
C GLN A 22 21.34 23.03 13.11
N LEU A 23 21.07 21.73 13.15
CA LEU A 23 20.44 21.04 14.27
C LEU A 23 21.47 20.21 15.03
N LYS A 24 21.44 20.26 16.36
CA LYS A 24 22.27 19.43 17.24
C LYS A 24 21.67 18.02 17.36
N LEU A 25 21.67 17.27 16.26
CA LEU A 25 21.21 15.87 16.23
C LEU A 25 22.38 14.92 16.51
N ASN A 26 22.12 13.89 17.32
CA ASN A 26 23.06 12.79 17.52
C ASN A 26 23.24 11.99 16.20
N ILE A 27 24.36 11.29 16.07
CA ILE A 27 24.68 10.44 14.91
C ILE A 27 23.57 9.41 14.68
N LYS A 28 23.12 8.72 15.75
CA LYS A 28 22.03 7.75 15.68
C LYS A 28 20.73 8.33 15.15
N ASP A 29 20.38 9.54 15.59
CA ASP A 29 19.15 10.21 15.15
C ASP A 29 19.25 10.66 13.68
N LYS A 30 20.45 11.07 13.24
CA LYS A 30 20.71 11.41 11.84
C LYS A 30 20.57 10.19 10.94
N GLU A 31 21.12 9.04 11.33
CA GLU A 31 21.00 7.79 10.57
C GLU A 31 19.53 7.34 10.46
N ALA A 32 18.81 7.31 11.58
CA ALA A 32 17.38 6.96 11.58
C ALA A 32 16.54 7.95 10.75
N LEU A 33 16.88 9.24 10.79
CA LEU A 33 16.22 10.25 9.96
C LEU A 33 16.48 10.03 8.46
N LEU A 34 17.71 9.66 8.09
CA LEU A 34 18.06 9.34 6.70
C LEU A 34 17.31 8.11 6.20
N ASP A 35 17.18 7.06 7.02
CA ASP A 35 16.40 5.87 6.67
C ASP A 35 14.93 6.21 6.38
N VAL A 36 14.32 7.07 7.20
CA VAL A 36 12.96 7.56 6.98
C VAL A 36 12.88 8.43 5.72
N CYS A 37 13.86 9.30 5.47
CA CYS A 37 13.89 10.12 4.26
C CYS A 37 14.03 9.27 2.99
N LEU A 38 14.89 8.24 3.01
CA LEU A 38 15.05 7.28 1.92
C LEU A 38 13.74 6.55 1.63
N PHE A 39 13.04 6.11 2.67
CA PHE A 39 11.72 5.53 2.53
C PHE A 39 10.73 6.50 1.89
N ILE A 40 10.67 7.75 2.37
CA ILE A 40 9.75 8.75 1.83
C ILE A 40 10.01 8.96 0.34
N VAL A 41 11.26 9.21 -0.05
CA VAL A 41 11.63 9.52 -1.44
C VAL A 41 11.41 8.31 -2.35
N LYS A 42 11.84 7.11 -1.94
CA LYS A 42 11.77 5.91 -2.79
C LYS A 42 10.36 5.31 -2.89
N ILE A 43 9.60 5.37 -1.80
CA ILE A 43 8.35 4.60 -1.67
C ILE A 43 7.11 5.48 -1.57
N TYR A 44 7.17 6.59 -0.81
CA TYR A 44 5.95 7.35 -0.49
C TYR A 44 5.62 8.51 -1.45
N VAL A 45 6.62 9.17 -2.06
CA VAL A 45 6.36 10.33 -2.93
C VAL A 45 5.45 9.99 -4.11
N LYS A 46 5.69 8.84 -4.77
CA LYS A 46 4.90 8.39 -5.92
C LYS A 46 3.40 8.21 -5.60
N PRO A 47 3.00 7.38 -4.62
CA PRO A 47 1.58 7.22 -4.25
C PRO A 47 0.98 8.50 -3.67
N TRP A 48 1.77 9.34 -2.99
CA TRP A 48 1.30 10.62 -2.49
C TRP A 48 0.83 11.55 -3.61
N LEU A 49 1.63 11.71 -4.67
CA LEU A 49 1.25 12.52 -5.83
C LEU A 49 0.04 11.93 -6.58
N GLN A 50 -0.05 10.60 -6.60
CA GLN A 50 -1.13 9.89 -7.28
C GLN A 50 -2.47 9.90 -6.51
N CYS A 51 -2.45 10.10 -5.19
CA CYS A 51 -3.64 10.18 -4.34
C CYS A 51 -4.57 11.36 -4.69
N ILE A 52 -4.05 12.39 -5.37
CA ILE A 52 -4.85 13.54 -5.85
C ILE A 52 -5.90 13.10 -6.88
N LEU A 53 -5.67 11.98 -7.57
CA LEU A 53 -6.59 11.41 -8.58
C LEU A 53 -7.43 10.29 -7.95
N ALA A 54 -8.51 10.65 -7.26
CA ALA A 54 -9.38 9.72 -6.53
C ALA A 54 -9.91 8.54 -7.38
N VAL A 55 -10.08 8.75 -8.70
CA VAL A 55 -10.58 7.73 -9.64
C VAL A 55 -9.58 6.58 -9.84
N LYS A 56 -8.27 6.84 -9.70
CA LYS A 56 -7.18 5.87 -9.92
C LYS A 56 -6.60 5.29 -8.63
N ALA A 57 -7.22 5.54 -7.48
CA ALA A 57 -6.61 5.26 -6.18
C ALA A 57 -6.34 3.76 -5.94
N ARG A 58 -7.18 2.87 -6.46
CA ARG A 58 -7.25 1.47 -6.00
C ARG A 58 -6.13 0.57 -6.50
N TYR A 59 -5.84 0.57 -7.80
CA TYR A 59 -4.69 -0.20 -8.32
C TYR A 59 -3.37 0.38 -7.79
N LYS A 60 -3.31 1.70 -7.65
CA LYS A 60 -2.13 2.40 -7.16
C LYS A 60 -1.84 2.09 -5.69
N ASP A 61 -2.87 1.90 -4.87
CA ASP A 61 -2.74 1.42 -3.50
C ASP A 61 -2.18 0.00 -3.44
N LEU A 62 -2.59 -0.91 -4.35
CA LEU A 62 -2.00 -2.25 -4.47
C LEU A 62 -0.54 -2.20 -4.93
N CYS A 63 -0.22 -1.38 -5.94
CA CYS A 63 1.15 -1.17 -6.39
C CYS A 63 2.05 -0.59 -5.29
N PHE A 64 1.49 0.26 -4.43
CA PHE A 64 2.18 0.78 -3.26
C PHE A 64 2.51 -0.33 -2.26
N LEU A 65 1.56 -1.23 -1.96
CA LEU A 65 1.82 -2.39 -1.10
C LEU A 65 2.88 -3.32 -1.69
N LYS A 66 2.88 -3.55 -3.02
CA LYS A 66 3.94 -4.30 -3.71
C LYS A 66 5.31 -3.63 -3.56
N SER A 67 5.36 -2.31 -3.74
CA SER A 67 6.57 -1.52 -3.59
C SER A 67 7.11 -1.58 -2.15
N LEU A 68 6.21 -1.53 -1.16
CA LEU A 68 6.55 -1.72 0.25
C LEU A 68 7.17 -3.09 0.52
N LYS A 69 6.56 -4.17 -0.03
CA LYS A 69 7.09 -5.52 0.11
C LYS A 69 8.47 -5.67 -0.54
N ALA A 70 8.67 -5.10 -1.73
CA ALA A 70 9.98 -5.07 -2.38
C ALA A 70 11.03 -4.28 -1.57
N TYR A 71 10.60 -3.22 -0.86
CA TYR A 71 11.46 -2.43 0.01
C TYR A 71 11.94 -3.16 1.26
N GLU A 72 11.35 -4.32 1.60
CA GLU A 72 11.83 -5.19 2.69
C GLU A 72 13.31 -5.59 2.48
N LYS A 73 13.76 -5.70 1.22
CA LYS A 73 15.16 -5.96 0.86
C LYS A 73 16.11 -4.80 1.20
N VAL A 74 15.59 -3.59 1.35
CA VAL A 74 16.38 -2.37 1.66
C VAL A 74 16.34 -2.08 3.15
N ASN A 75 15.14 -2.07 3.74
CA ASN A 75 14.97 -1.89 5.18
C ASN A 75 13.71 -2.64 5.64
N GLU A 76 13.94 -3.84 6.17
CA GLU A 76 12.90 -4.75 6.64
C GLU A 76 12.03 -4.14 7.75
N SER A 77 12.67 -3.49 8.72
CA SER A 77 11.98 -2.88 9.87
C SER A 77 10.98 -1.82 9.43
N ILE A 78 11.42 -0.88 8.59
CA ILE A 78 10.56 0.19 8.07
C ILE A 78 9.49 -0.38 7.15
N SER A 79 9.83 -1.31 6.26
CA SER A 79 8.87 -1.97 5.37
C SER A 79 7.75 -2.65 6.15
N LYS A 80 8.07 -3.49 7.13
CA LYS A 80 7.09 -4.19 7.96
C LYS A 80 6.22 -3.23 8.77
N ALA A 81 6.83 -2.22 9.39
CA ALA A 81 6.09 -1.20 10.15
C ALA A 81 5.13 -0.41 9.24
N ALA A 82 5.57 -0.04 8.04
CA ALA A 82 4.76 0.66 7.06
C ALA A 82 3.63 -0.24 6.54
N LEU A 83 3.92 -1.49 6.14
CA LEU A 83 2.91 -2.47 5.71
C LEU A 83 1.83 -2.64 6.79
N GLN A 84 2.22 -2.83 8.05
CA GLN A 84 1.26 -2.97 9.14
C GLN A 84 0.35 -1.73 9.27
N LYS A 85 0.91 -0.53 9.16
CA LYS A 85 0.15 0.73 9.28
C LYS A 85 -0.76 0.99 8.09
N PHE A 86 -0.28 0.76 6.87
CA PHE A 86 -1.07 1.02 5.67
C PHE A 86 -2.12 -0.06 5.43
N SER A 87 -1.84 -1.33 5.73
CA SER A 87 -2.84 -2.42 5.67
C SER A 87 -4.07 -2.15 6.53
N GLN A 88 -3.90 -1.50 7.70
CA GLN A 88 -5.03 -1.08 8.54
C GLN A 88 -5.88 0.02 7.91
N GLN A 89 -5.30 0.87 7.05
CA GLN A 89 -6.04 1.93 6.36
C GLN A 89 -6.88 1.39 5.19
N PHE A 90 -6.58 0.19 4.70
CA PHE A 90 -7.31 -0.47 3.62
C PHE A 90 -8.50 -1.33 4.10
N TRP A 91 -9.04 -1.06 5.28
CA TRP A 91 -10.20 -1.78 5.84
C TRP A 91 -11.45 -1.75 4.93
N TYR A 92 -11.53 -0.76 4.04
CA TYR A 92 -12.62 -0.61 3.08
C TYR A 92 -12.43 -1.46 1.81
N PHE A 93 -11.28 -2.10 1.62
CA PHE A 93 -10.98 -2.90 0.44
C PHE A 93 -11.78 -4.22 0.50
N THR A 94 -12.99 -4.23 -0.08
CA THR A 94 -13.84 -5.42 -0.17
C THR A 94 -13.65 -6.17 -1.48
N ASP A 95 -14.13 -7.42 -1.54
CA ASP A 95 -14.20 -8.22 -2.77
C ASP A 95 -14.95 -7.47 -3.90
N GLU A 96 -15.87 -6.55 -3.59
CA GLU A 96 -16.58 -5.71 -4.58
C GLU A 96 -15.68 -4.59 -5.12
N ILE A 97 -14.81 -4.02 -4.27
CA ILE A 97 -13.87 -2.98 -4.67
C ILE A 97 -12.80 -3.52 -5.62
N ALA A 98 -12.43 -4.80 -5.46
CA ALA A 98 -11.52 -5.50 -6.36
C ALA A 98 -12.04 -5.61 -7.79
N VAL A 99 -13.35 -5.77 -7.99
CA VAL A 99 -13.97 -5.83 -9.33
C VAL A 99 -13.74 -4.53 -10.10
N PHE A 100 -13.76 -3.40 -9.40
CA PHE A 100 -13.54 -2.13 -10.08
C PHE A 100 -12.10 -1.93 -10.57
N ALA A 101 -11.12 -2.67 -10.04
CA ALA A 101 -9.76 -2.65 -10.58
C ALA A 101 -9.65 -3.33 -11.96
N LEU A 102 -10.65 -4.14 -12.36
CA LEU A 102 -10.75 -4.69 -13.72
C LEU A 102 -10.98 -3.59 -14.77
N PHE A 103 -11.62 -2.48 -14.37
CA PHE A 103 -11.91 -1.35 -15.24
C PHE A 103 -10.82 -0.26 -15.19
N ASP A 104 -9.74 -0.48 -14.44
CA ASP A 104 -8.64 0.47 -14.37
C ASP A 104 -7.70 0.26 -15.57
N ASP A 105 -7.54 1.28 -16.41
CA ASP A 105 -6.68 1.24 -17.60
C ASP A 105 -5.20 1.08 -17.27
N ASP A 106 -4.79 1.40 -16.03
CA ASP A 106 -3.41 1.24 -15.58
C ASP A 106 -3.06 -0.24 -15.28
N VAL A 107 -4.02 -1.17 -15.35
CA VAL A 107 -3.82 -2.61 -15.11
C VAL A 107 -3.67 -3.35 -16.45
N GLU A 108 -2.60 -4.15 -16.57
CA GLU A 108 -2.37 -5.01 -17.73
C GLU A 108 -3.52 -6.00 -17.96
N GLU A 109 -3.89 -6.23 -19.23
CA GLU A 109 -5.00 -7.12 -19.58
C GLU A 109 -4.83 -8.55 -19.02
N GLU A 110 -3.61 -9.08 -19.03
CA GLU A 110 -3.31 -10.40 -18.46
C GLU A 110 -3.62 -10.46 -16.96
N THR A 111 -3.30 -9.38 -16.23
CA THR A 111 -3.62 -9.28 -14.79
C THR A 111 -5.13 -9.20 -14.57
N LYS A 112 -5.85 -8.47 -15.42
CA LYS A 112 -7.33 -8.40 -15.38
C LYS A 112 -7.96 -9.77 -15.63
N LEU A 113 -7.46 -10.52 -16.62
CA LEU A 113 -7.94 -11.86 -16.94
C LEU A 113 -7.72 -12.84 -15.78
N ASN A 114 -6.54 -12.83 -15.16
CA ASN A 114 -6.25 -13.65 -13.98
C ASN A 114 -7.19 -13.33 -12.81
N TRP A 115 -7.41 -12.04 -12.51
CA TRP A 115 -8.35 -11.64 -11.46
C TRP A 115 -9.79 -12.03 -11.78
N TRP A 116 -10.18 -11.94 -13.05
CA TRP A 116 -11.50 -12.33 -13.50
C TRP A 116 -11.75 -13.85 -13.38
N GLN A 117 -10.75 -14.66 -13.74
CA GLN A 117 -10.82 -16.12 -13.56
C GLN A 117 -10.98 -16.51 -12.08
N ILE A 118 -10.18 -15.91 -11.19
CA ILE A 118 -10.28 -16.13 -9.74
C ILE A 118 -11.66 -15.71 -9.22
N TYR A 119 -12.21 -14.60 -9.72
CA TYR A 119 -13.53 -14.14 -9.35
C TYR A 119 -14.62 -15.13 -9.76
N ILE A 120 -14.62 -15.59 -11.03
CA ILE A 120 -15.58 -16.58 -11.53
C ILE A 120 -15.51 -17.87 -10.70
N GLU A 121 -14.31 -18.40 -10.45
CA GLU A 121 -14.15 -19.64 -9.69
C GLU A 121 -14.76 -19.53 -8.27
N LYS A 122 -14.70 -18.34 -7.67
CA LYS A 122 -15.26 -18.06 -6.34
C LYS A 122 -16.78 -17.95 -6.32
N PHE A 123 -17.36 -17.33 -7.35
CA PHE A 123 -18.80 -17.05 -7.43
C PHE A 123 -19.60 -18.16 -8.13
N SER A 124 -18.96 -19.02 -8.93
CA SER A 124 -19.57 -20.25 -9.47
C SER A 124 -19.69 -21.39 -8.45
N ARG A 125 -18.94 -21.36 -7.33
CA ARG A 125 -19.09 -22.35 -6.25
C ARG A 125 -20.36 -22.05 -5.43
N PRO A 126 -21.28 -23.03 -5.22
CA PRO A 126 -22.53 -22.80 -4.49
C PRO A 126 -22.27 -22.34 -3.04
N MET A 127 -23.06 -21.37 -2.57
CA MET A 127 -22.96 -20.86 -1.20
C MET A 127 -23.23 -21.98 -0.19
N ARG A 128 -22.24 -22.31 0.66
CA ARG A 128 -22.48 -23.03 1.91
C ARG A 128 -22.86 -22.02 3.00
N ASN A 129 -24.03 -22.20 3.60
CA ASN A 129 -24.68 -21.29 4.55
C ASN A 129 -23.79 -20.91 5.76
N ASP A 130 -22.77 -21.70 6.07
CA ASP A 130 -21.95 -21.53 7.28
C ASP A 130 -20.80 -20.53 7.14
N THR A 131 -20.65 -19.86 5.99
CA THR A 131 -19.42 -19.09 5.66
C THR A 131 -19.59 -17.59 5.45
N PHE A 132 -20.76 -17.03 5.76
CA PHE A 132 -21.06 -15.60 5.54
C PHE A 132 -20.04 -14.66 6.23
N HIS A 133 -19.53 -15.04 7.41
CA HIS A 133 -18.55 -14.23 8.16
C HIS A 133 -17.09 -14.41 7.70
N ARG A 134 -16.78 -15.41 6.86
CA ARG A 134 -15.39 -15.76 6.51
C ARG A 134 -14.92 -15.15 5.17
N ARG A 135 -15.81 -14.49 4.41
CA ARG A 135 -15.51 -13.96 3.06
C ARG A 135 -15.00 -12.52 2.99
N LYS A 136 -15.08 -11.70 4.05
CA LYS A 136 -14.77 -10.26 3.95
C LYS A 136 -13.32 -9.90 3.63
N ASN A 137 -12.38 -10.84 3.75
CA ASN A 137 -10.95 -10.54 3.60
C ASN A 137 -10.20 -11.45 2.60
N PHE A 138 -10.88 -12.30 1.82
CA PHE A 138 -10.17 -13.30 1.02
C PHE A 138 -9.68 -12.77 -0.33
N VAL A 139 -10.36 -11.83 -1.03
CA VAL A 139 -9.73 -11.20 -2.21
C VAL A 139 -8.58 -10.29 -1.79
N VAL A 140 -8.68 -9.58 -0.66
CA VAL A 140 -7.53 -8.87 -0.07
C VAL A 140 -6.39 -9.84 0.20
N HIS A 141 -6.67 -10.97 0.86
CA HIS A 141 -5.67 -11.99 1.17
C HIS A 141 -5.10 -12.66 -0.09
N CYS A 142 -5.88 -12.90 -1.15
CA CYS A 142 -5.39 -13.44 -2.42
C CYS A 142 -4.66 -12.40 -3.27
N MET A 143 -5.09 -11.13 -3.27
CA MET A 143 -4.37 -10.03 -3.93
C MET A 143 -3.07 -9.71 -3.19
N VAL A 144 -3.02 -9.92 -1.87
CA VAL A 144 -1.81 -9.87 -1.05
C VAL A 144 -0.95 -11.14 -1.20
N ASN A 145 -1.53 -12.32 -1.43
CA ASN A 145 -0.78 -13.56 -1.64
C ASN A 145 -0.33 -13.77 -3.10
N LEU A 146 -0.95 -13.11 -4.07
CA LEU A 146 -0.43 -12.91 -5.44
C LEU A 146 0.74 -11.91 -5.49
N ILE A 147 1.24 -11.48 -4.32
CA ILE A 147 2.49 -10.72 -4.13
C ILE A 147 3.67 -11.67 -3.81
N HIS A 148 3.46 -13.00 -3.87
CA HIS A 148 4.51 -14.01 -3.81
C HIS A 148 4.82 -14.61 -5.18
#